data_AF-A0A1B6JP33-F1
#
_entry.id   AF-A0A1B6JP33-F1
#
_cell.length_a   1.000
_cell.length_b   1.000
_cell.length_c   1.000
_cell.angle_alpha   90.00
_cell.angle_beta   90.00
_cell.angle_gamma   90.00
#
_symmetry.space_group_name_H-M   'P 1'
#
loop_
_entity.id
_entity.type
_entity.pdbx_description
1 polymer ?
#
loop_
_entity_poly.entity_id
_entity_poly.type
_entity_poly.pdbx_seq_one_letter_code
_entity_poly.pdbx_strand_id
1 'polypeptide(L)'
;SEQEGSFVGPLSTFDLLFWGLFGMSSQDASDVVIENLPSENGELESINTHDFTQAVGYTLFGVYTVLTVVVLLNMLIAAMSNSFQAVTENVDVEWIFGRTKVYLIYMSQTVLPPPLIFPAGVGVGAWSAVFTNVLQKWFPQKELTEAEEPPQEDFNEVI
;
A
#
# COMPACT_ATOMS: atom_id res chain seq x y z
N SER A 1 33.46 -21.90 -8.25
CA SER A 1 32.71 -20.93 -7.41
C SER A 1 31.63 -20.39 -8.31
N GLU A 2 30.34 -20.46 -7.95
CA GLU A 2 29.28 -20.06 -8.89
C GLU A 2 29.39 -18.56 -9.21
N GLN A 3 29.59 -18.23 -10.49
CA GLN A 3 29.65 -16.84 -10.93
C GLN A 3 28.29 -16.19 -10.70
N GLU A 4 28.18 -15.27 -9.72
CA GLU A 4 26.96 -14.49 -9.56
C GLU A 4 26.73 -13.69 -10.85
N GLY A 5 25.59 -13.90 -11.51
CA GLY A 5 25.25 -13.41 -12.84
C GLY A 5 25.03 -11.89 -12.94
N SER A 6 25.86 -11.10 -12.26
CA SER A 6 25.72 -9.68 -12.00
C SER A 6 25.71 -8.84 -13.28
N PHE A 7 26.53 -9.21 -14.28
CA PHE A 7 26.60 -8.52 -15.59
C PHE A 7 26.13 -9.39 -16.77
N VAL A 8 25.58 -10.57 -16.50
CA VAL A 8 25.13 -11.51 -17.53
C VAL A 8 23.74 -11.13 -18.05
N GLY A 9 22.95 -10.40 -17.25
CA GLY A 9 21.59 -9.96 -17.58
C GLY A 9 21.35 -8.47 -17.29
N PRO A 10 20.43 -7.81 -18.03
CA PRO A 10 20.12 -6.40 -17.80
C PRO A 10 19.45 -6.15 -16.45
N LEU A 11 18.64 -7.10 -15.95
CA LEU A 11 17.96 -6.97 -14.65
C LEU A 11 18.89 -7.23 -13.47
N SER A 12 19.78 -8.21 -13.56
CA SER A 12 20.79 -8.44 -12.52
C SER A 12 21.78 -7.28 -12.44
N THR A 13 22.12 -6.68 -13.59
CA THR A 13 22.91 -5.45 -13.64
C THR A 13 22.15 -4.29 -12.97
N PHE A 14 20.84 -4.15 -13.23
CA PHE A 14 20.03 -3.12 -12.57
C PHE A 14 19.95 -3.32 -11.06
N ASP A 15 19.71 -4.53 -10.57
CA ASP A 15 19.65 -4.82 -9.13
C ASP A 15 20.99 -4.54 -8.45
N LEU A 16 22.12 -4.92 -9.08
CA LEU A 16 23.45 -4.59 -8.58
C LEU A 16 23.69 -3.09 -8.49
N LEU A 17 23.30 -2.33 -9.52
CA LEU A 17 23.45 -0.88 -9.55
C LEU A 17 22.50 -0.19 -8.56
N PHE A 18 21.26 -0.65 -8.44
CA PHE A 18 20.26 -0.14 -7.52
C PHE A 18 20.66 -0.35 -6.06
N TRP A 19 21.09 -1.56 -5.68
CA TRP A 19 21.62 -1.81 -4.34
C TRP A 19 22.99 -1.15 -4.13
N GLY A 20 23.77 -0.97 -5.21
CA GLY A 20 25.01 -0.19 -5.24
C GLY A 20 24.80 1.29 -4.93
N LEU A 21 23.66 1.89 -5.30
CA LEU A 21 23.30 3.26 -4.93
C LEU A 21 23.32 3.48 -3.41
N PHE A 22 22.90 2.47 -2.65
CA PHE A 22 22.86 2.50 -1.19
C PHE A 22 24.15 1.97 -0.53
N GLY A 23 25.16 1.59 -1.33
CA GLY A 23 26.39 0.98 -0.84
C GLY A 23 26.24 -0.47 -0.35
N MET A 24 25.13 -1.14 -0.70
CA MET A 24 24.85 -2.54 -0.31
C MET A 24 25.14 -3.54 -1.44
N SER A 25 25.85 -3.13 -2.50
CA SER A 25 26.23 -4.04 -3.59
C SER A 25 27.21 -5.12 -3.12
N SER A 26 26.95 -6.38 -3.49
CA SER A 26 27.91 -7.47 -3.39
C SER A 26 29.20 -7.10 -4.13
N GLN A 27 30.35 -6.99 -3.43
CA GLN A 27 31.63 -6.66 -4.06
C GLN A 27 32.12 -7.79 -4.98
N ASP A 28 31.64 -9.01 -4.74
CA ASP A 28 31.96 -10.22 -5.51
C ASP A 28 31.36 -10.19 -6.92
N ALA A 29 30.34 -9.37 -7.14
CA ALA A 29 29.68 -9.18 -8.43
C ALA A 29 30.56 -8.52 -9.50
N SER A 30 31.63 -7.82 -9.09
CA SER A 30 32.55 -7.13 -10.00
C SER A 30 33.73 -7.98 -10.46
N ASP A 31 33.88 -9.18 -9.88
CA ASP A 31 34.94 -10.09 -10.25
C ASP A 31 34.57 -10.86 -11.52
N VAL A 32 35.19 -10.50 -12.64
CA VAL A 32 34.98 -11.16 -13.93
C VAL A 32 35.88 -12.39 -14.01
N VAL A 33 35.58 -13.41 -13.21
CA VAL A 33 36.22 -14.73 -13.36
C VAL A 33 35.45 -15.50 -14.43
N ILE A 34 35.96 -15.47 -15.66
CA ILE A 34 35.48 -16.39 -16.71
C ILE A 34 36.17 -17.73 -16.44
N GLU A 35 35.54 -18.60 -15.64
CA GLU A 35 35.91 -20.02 -15.58
C GLU A 35 35.63 -20.61 -16.97
N ASN A 36 36.68 -20.91 -17.74
CA ASN A 36 36.50 -21.58 -19.02
C ASN A 36 35.96 -22.99 -18.77
N LEU A 37 34.82 -23.30 -19.39
CA LEU A 37 34.07 -24.57 -19.31
C LEU A 37 34.96 -25.83 -19.41
N PRO A 38 34.52 -26.97 -18.84
CA PRO A 38 35.32 -28.17 -18.72
C PRO A 38 35.71 -28.71 -20.10
N SER A 39 37.01 -28.87 -20.33
CA SER A 39 37.51 -29.72 -21.39
C SER A 39 37.12 -31.17 -21.07
N GLU A 40 36.60 -31.87 -22.07
CA GLU A 40 36.13 -33.27 -22.06
C GLU A 40 37.13 -34.28 -21.43
N ASN A 41 38.37 -33.86 -21.16
CA ASN A 41 39.48 -34.72 -20.78
C ASN A 41 40.23 -34.21 -19.53
N GLY A 42 39.53 -33.76 -18.49
CA GLY A 42 40.00 -33.78 -17.09
C GLY A 42 41.30 -33.06 -16.68
N GLU A 43 42.03 -32.39 -17.57
CA GLU A 43 43.27 -31.69 -17.21
C GLU A 43 43.39 -30.31 -17.89
N LEU A 44 43.60 -29.31 -17.02
CA LEU A 44 43.99 -27.90 -17.25
C LEU A 44 42.90 -26.95 -17.76
N GLU A 45 42.11 -26.43 -16.79
CA GLU A 45 41.38 -25.18 -16.89
C GLU A 45 42.37 -24.03 -17.18
N SER A 46 42.39 -23.55 -18.42
CA SER A 46 43.01 -22.27 -18.75
C SER A 46 42.12 -21.17 -18.19
N ILE A 47 42.44 -20.65 -17.01
CA ILE A 47 41.82 -19.44 -16.48
C ILE A 47 42.35 -18.28 -17.34
N ASN A 48 41.57 -17.80 -18.30
CA ASN A 48 41.91 -16.59 -19.04
C ASN A 48 41.54 -15.39 -18.17
N THR A 49 42.49 -14.95 -17.33
CA THR A 49 42.32 -13.72 -16.55
C THR A 49 42.39 -12.53 -17.50
N HIS A 50 41.24 -11.93 -17.80
CA HIS A 50 41.17 -10.70 -18.59
C HIS A 50 41.34 -9.49 -17.67
N ASP A 51 42.57 -9.25 -17.21
CA ASP A 51 42.92 -8.17 -16.28
C ASP A 51 42.45 -6.79 -16.77
N PHE A 52 42.49 -6.55 -18.08
CA PHE A 52 42.03 -5.31 -18.68
C PHE A 52 40.51 -5.12 -18.53
N THR A 53 39.72 -6.16 -18.82
CA THR A 53 38.26 -6.11 -18.69
C THR A 53 37.84 -5.97 -17.24
N GLN A 54 38.51 -6.70 -16.34
CA GLN A 54 38.26 -6.62 -14.90
C GLN A 54 38.59 -5.22 -14.36
N ALA A 55 39.74 -4.65 -14.72
CA ALA A 55 40.14 -3.29 -14.31
C ALA A 55 39.16 -2.21 -14.82
N VAL A 56 38.67 -2.33 -16.05
CA VAL A 56 37.65 -1.43 -16.60
C VAL A 56 36.32 -1.57 -15.87
N GLY A 57 35.90 -2.80 -15.52
CA GLY A 57 34.69 -3.08 -14.74
C GLY A 57 34.72 -2.41 -13.36
N TYR A 58 35.82 -2.59 -12.61
CA TYR A 58 36.02 -1.93 -11.31
C TYR A 58 36.02 -0.40 -11.43
N THR A 59 36.66 0.14 -12.47
CA THR A 59 36.74 1.59 -12.68
C THR A 59 35.38 2.18 -13.01
N LEU A 60 34.61 1.55 -13.91
CA LEU A 60 33.27 2.01 -14.27
C LEU A 60 32.29 1.91 -13.10
N PHE A 61 32.36 0.83 -12.33
CA PHE A 61 31.55 0.68 -11.11
C PHE A 61 31.90 1.75 -10.08
N GLY A 62 33.18 1.99 -9.82
CA GLY A 62 33.63 3.04 -8.89
C GLY A 62 33.19 4.44 -9.32
N VAL A 63 33.33 4.78 -10.60
CA VAL A 63 32.89 6.08 -11.14
C VAL A 63 31.37 6.22 -11.07
N TYR A 64 30.61 5.16 -11.37
CA TYR A 64 29.15 5.15 -11.22
C TYR A 64 28.72 5.47 -9.78
N THR A 65 29.31 4.79 -8.80
CA THR A 65 28.95 4.97 -7.38
C THR A 65 29.32 6.37 -6.89
N VAL A 66 30.48 6.91 -7.31
CA VAL A 66 30.89 8.29 -6.95
C VAL A 66 29.97 9.32 -7.59
N LEU A 67 29.65 9.20 -8.89
CA LEU A 67 28.78 10.16 -9.57
C LEU A 67 27.35 10.13 -9.02
N THR A 68 26.80 8.95 -8.75
CA THR A 68 25.45 8.82 -8.20
C THR A 68 25.37 9.37 -6.78
N VAL A 69 26.30 9.01 -5.89
CA VAL A 69 26.28 9.51 -4.50
C VAL A 69 26.63 11.00 -4.42
N VAL A 70 27.61 11.50 -5.17
CA VAL A 70 28.04 12.89 -5.04
C VAL A 70 27.16 13.83 -5.85
N VAL A 71 26.86 13.51 -7.12
CA VAL A 71 26.17 14.45 -8.01
C VAL A 71 24.65 14.33 -7.89
N LEU A 72 24.08 13.12 -7.94
CA LEU A 72 22.63 12.96 -7.87
C LEU A 72 22.09 13.32 -6.48
N LEU A 73 22.76 12.89 -5.40
CA LEU A 73 22.34 13.25 -4.05
C LEU A 73 22.44 14.77 -3.83
N ASN A 74 23.53 15.41 -4.29
CA ASN A 74 23.70 16.86 -4.17
C ASN A 74 22.61 17.63 -4.94
N MET A 75 22.27 17.19 -6.15
CA MET A 75 21.16 17.78 -6.91
C MET A 75 19.79 17.47 -6.31
N LEU A 76 19.62 16.29 -5.71
CA LEU A 76 18.39 15.91 -5.02
C LEU A 76 18.18 16.76 -3.76
N ILE A 77 19.24 17.00 -2.97
CA ILE A 77 19.19 17.92 -1.84
C ILE A 77 18.90 19.34 -2.32
N ALA A 78 19.54 19.80 -3.39
CA ALA A 78 19.28 21.14 -3.94
C ALA A 78 17.82 21.29 -4.42
N ALA A 79 17.29 20.29 -5.12
CA ALA A 79 15.90 20.27 -5.57
C ALA A 79 14.92 20.22 -4.40
N MET A 80 15.19 19.39 -3.38
CA MET A 80 14.38 19.32 -2.17
C MET A 80 14.45 20.60 -1.35
N SER A 81 15.60 21.25 -1.27
CA SER A 81 15.75 22.54 -0.58
C SER A 81 14.96 23.64 -1.29
N ASN A 82 14.96 23.64 -2.63
CA ASN A 82 14.21 24.60 -3.43
C ASN A 82 12.68 24.33 -3.36
N SER A 83 12.26 23.07 -3.48
CA SER A 83 10.85 22.72 -3.36
C SER A 83 10.33 22.92 -1.94
N PHE A 84 11.16 22.72 -0.91
CA PHE A 84 10.80 22.99 0.48
C PHE A 84 10.54 24.48 0.71
N GLN A 85 11.37 25.37 0.16
CA GLN A 85 11.12 26.81 0.20
C GLN A 85 9.81 27.17 -0.49
N ALA A 86 9.58 26.63 -1.70
CA ALA A 86 8.34 26.87 -2.44
C ALA A 86 7.08 26.36 -1.72
N VAL A 87 7.15 25.21 -1.03
CA VAL A 87 6.03 24.66 -0.24
C VAL A 87 5.81 25.47 1.04
N THR A 88 6.88 25.94 1.68
CA THR A 88 6.80 26.69 2.95
C THR A 88 6.05 28.02 2.79
N GLU A 89 6.08 28.66 1.62
CA GLU A 89 5.39 29.93 1.38
C GLU A 89 3.87 29.85 1.55
N ASN A 90 3.25 28.68 1.37
CA ASN A 90 1.80 28.48 1.49
C ASN A 90 1.38 27.38 2.49
N VAL A 91 2.35 26.77 3.19
CA VAL A 91 2.13 25.57 4.04
C VAL A 91 1.14 25.83 5.18
N ASP A 92 1.14 27.03 5.78
CA ASP A 92 0.29 27.34 6.92
C ASP A 92 -1.19 27.32 6.54
N VAL A 93 -1.54 27.86 5.36
CA VAL A 93 -2.92 27.89 4.86
C VAL A 93 -3.36 26.48 4.49
N GLU A 94 -2.52 25.73 3.79
CA GLU A 94 -2.82 24.34 3.40
C GLU A 94 -2.94 23.41 4.61
N TRP A 95 -2.07 23.57 5.60
CA TRP A 95 -2.10 22.82 6.84
C TRP A 95 -3.39 23.08 7.62
N ILE A 96 -3.77 24.36 7.78
CA ILE A 96 -4.98 24.73 8.49
C ILE A 96 -6.22 24.26 7.73
N PHE A 97 -6.20 24.29 6.40
CA PHE A 97 -7.26 23.74 5.55
C PHE A 97 -7.38 22.22 5.72
N GLY A 98 -6.27 21.49 5.65
CA GLY A 98 -6.22 20.04 5.86
C GLY A 98 -6.72 19.65 7.25
N ARG A 99 -6.31 20.38 8.28
CA ARG A 99 -6.79 20.20 9.64
C ARG A 99 -8.30 20.44 9.73
N THR A 100 -8.80 21.53 9.17
CA THR A 100 -10.25 21.84 9.18
C THR A 100 -11.07 20.79 8.44
N LYS A 101 -10.54 20.24 7.34
CA LYS A 101 -11.17 19.14 6.60
C LYS A 101 -11.37 17.91 7.46
N VAL A 102 -10.38 17.53 8.27
CA VAL A 102 -10.49 16.40 9.21
C VAL A 102 -11.53 16.71 10.30
N TYR A 103 -11.54 17.92 10.85
CA TYR A 103 -12.57 18.32 11.83
C TYR A 103 -13.98 18.27 11.23
N LEU A 104 -14.18 18.71 9.99
CA LEU A 104 -15.47 18.65 9.30
C LEU A 104 -15.92 17.19 9.12
N ILE A 105 -15.01 16.32 8.66
CA ILE A 105 -15.29 14.88 8.53
C ILE A 105 -15.70 14.30 9.89
N TYR A 106 -14.98 14.63 10.96
CA TYR A 106 -15.31 14.17 12.32
C TYR A 106 -16.69 14.67 12.80
N MET A 107 -17.05 15.93 12.52
CA MET A 107 -18.36 16.48 12.87
C MET A 107 -19.51 15.85 12.06
N SER A 108 -19.22 15.38 10.83
CA SER A 108 -20.21 14.70 9.98
C SER A 108 -20.38 13.21 10.28
N GLN A 109 -19.49 12.63 11.08
CA GLN A 109 -19.53 11.23 11.50
C GLN A 109 -20.40 11.05 12.75
N THR A 110 -20.98 9.85 12.90
CA THR A 110 -21.72 9.48 14.10
C THR A 110 -20.77 9.40 15.30
N VAL A 111 -21.25 9.74 16.49
CA VAL A 111 -20.47 9.77 17.75
C VAL A 111 -19.99 8.39 18.24
N LEU A 112 -20.11 7.35 17.41
CA LEU A 112 -19.74 5.97 17.72
C LEU A 112 -18.60 5.55 16.80
N PRO A 113 -17.43 5.13 17.34
CA PRO A 113 -16.33 4.66 16.51
C PRO A 113 -16.73 3.45 15.66
N PRO A 114 -16.08 3.19 14.51
CA PRO A 114 -16.44 2.15 13.54
C PRO A 114 -16.80 0.75 14.11
N PRO A 115 -16.15 0.21 15.15
CA PRO A 115 -16.55 -1.08 15.72
C PRO A 115 -17.89 -1.06 16.49
N LEU A 116 -18.43 0.11 16.86
CA LEU A 116 -19.64 0.25 17.68
C LEU A 116 -20.90 0.63 16.88
N ILE A 117 -20.82 0.71 15.55
CA ILE A 117 -21.97 1.01 14.68
C ILE A 117 -22.85 -0.23 14.44
N PHE A 118 -22.29 -1.44 14.54
CA PHE A 118 -23.01 -2.71 14.30
C PHE A 118 -24.07 -3.12 15.34
N PRO A 119 -23.90 -2.94 16.67
CA PRO A 119 -24.92 -3.39 17.63
C PRO A 119 -26.20 -2.52 17.67
N ALA A 120 -26.18 -1.30 17.11
CA ALA A 120 -27.34 -0.40 17.16
C ALA A 120 -28.41 -0.66 16.06
N GLY A 121 -28.06 -1.34 14.97
CA GLY A 121 -28.97 -1.58 13.83
C GLY A 121 -29.69 -2.93 13.83
N VAL A 122 -29.16 -3.95 14.54
CA VAL A 122 -29.65 -5.35 14.42
C VAL A 122 -29.74 -6.07 15.79
N GLY A 123 -29.59 -5.36 16.92
CA GLY A 123 -29.25 -6.00 18.18
C GLY A 123 -30.40 -6.56 19.05
N VAL A 124 -31.60 -5.97 19.06
CA VAL A 124 -32.63 -6.35 20.05
C VAL A 124 -34.04 -6.37 19.45
N GLY A 125 -34.38 -5.42 18.58
CA GLY A 125 -35.73 -5.33 17.97
C GLY A 125 -36.08 -6.50 17.04
N ALA A 126 -35.13 -6.99 16.24
CA ALA A 126 -35.34 -8.10 15.32
C ALA A 126 -35.60 -9.42 16.07
N TRP A 127 -34.83 -9.71 17.12
CA TRP A 127 -35.03 -10.89 17.96
C TRP A 127 -36.34 -10.81 18.75
N SER A 128 -36.72 -9.62 19.23
CA SER A 128 -38.03 -9.40 19.86
C SER A 128 -39.17 -9.67 18.88
N ALA A 129 -39.08 -9.18 17.64
CA ALA A 129 -40.12 -9.37 16.63
C ALA A 129 -40.23 -10.82 16.15
N VAL A 130 -39.10 -11.51 15.97
CA VAL A 130 -39.09 -12.94 15.66
C VAL A 130 -39.67 -13.74 16.82
N PHE A 131 -39.31 -13.40 18.06
CA PHE A 131 -39.83 -14.06 19.26
C PHE A 131 -41.34 -13.85 19.43
N THR A 132 -41.85 -12.63 19.25
CA THR A 132 -43.30 -12.38 19.31
C THR A 132 -44.06 -13.09 18.18
N ASN A 133 -43.52 -13.13 16.96
CA ASN A 133 -44.13 -13.87 15.84
C ASN A 133 -44.16 -15.39 16.09
N VAL A 134 -43.10 -15.95 16.69
CA VAL A 134 -43.04 -17.38 17.04
C VAL A 134 -43.96 -17.70 18.22
N LEU A 135 -44.03 -16.84 19.24
CA LEU A 135 -44.92 -17.01 20.38
C LEU A 135 -46.40 -16.90 20.01
N GLN A 136 -46.78 -15.95 19.15
CA GLN A 136 -48.16 -15.79 18.69
C GLN A 136 -48.65 -17.02 17.91
N LYS A 137 -47.75 -17.68 17.17
CA LYS A 137 -48.05 -18.95 16.49
C LYS A 137 -48.35 -20.09 17.48
N TRP A 138 -47.68 -20.09 18.64
CA TRP A 138 -47.87 -21.11 19.68
C TRP A 138 -49.07 -20.84 20.59
N PHE A 139 -49.49 -19.58 20.72
CA PHE A 139 -50.62 -19.17 21.54
C PHE A 139 -51.61 -18.32 20.72
N PRO A 140 -52.50 -18.94 19.93
CA PRO A 140 -53.58 -18.22 19.27
C PRO A 140 -54.56 -17.70 20.33
N GLN A 141 -54.70 -16.37 20.43
CA GLN A 141 -55.79 -15.77 21.21
C GLN A 141 -57.11 -16.09 20.49
N LYS A 142 -57.95 -16.92 21.12
CA LYS A 142 -59.33 -17.09 20.71
C LYS A 142 -60.04 -15.73 20.79
N GLU A 143 -60.62 -15.30 19.69
CA GLU A 143 -61.37 -14.06 19.59
C GLU A 143 -62.53 -14.08 20.59
N LEU A 144 -62.47 -13.21 21.59
CA LEU A 144 -63.62 -12.89 22.41
C LEU A 144 -64.42 -11.82 21.65
N THR A 145 -65.40 -12.30 20.90
CA THR A 145 -66.74 -11.72 20.75
C THR A 145 -66.81 -10.18 20.67
N GLU A 146 -66.95 -9.70 19.43
CA GLU A 146 -68.13 -8.95 18.99
C GLU A 146 -68.60 -7.80 19.90
N ALA A 147 -68.28 -6.58 19.49
CA ALA A 147 -69.08 -5.39 19.77
C ALA A 147 -69.11 -4.52 18.51
N GLU A 148 -70.16 -4.77 17.72
CA GLU A 148 -70.93 -3.86 16.86
C GLU A 148 -70.83 -2.37 17.29
N GLU A 149 -70.58 -1.38 16.42
CA GLU A 149 -71.53 -0.66 15.51
C GLU A 149 -70.80 0.61 14.94
N PRO A 150 -71.40 1.54 14.15
CA PRO A 150 -72.09 1.53 12.84
C PRO A 150 -71.29 2.29 11.72
N PRO A 151 -71.77 2.35 10.45
CA PRO A 151 -71.08 3.02 9.35
C PRO A 151 -71.01 4.55 9.52
N GLN A 152 -69.83 5.15 9.28
CA GLN A 152 -69.75 6.61 9.08
C GLN A 152 -70.18 6.95 7.65
N GLU A 153 -71.30 7.66 7.54
CA GLU A 153 -71.76 8.31 6.31
C GLU A 153 -70.75 9.37 5.86
N ASP A 154 -70.35 9.28 4.60
CA ASP A 154 -69.46 10.24 3.93
C ASP A 154 -70.27 11.45 3.46
N PHE A 155 -70.30 12.49 4.29
CA PHE A 155 -70.81 13.81 3.92
C PHE A 155 -69.61 14.77 3.81
N ASN A 156 -69.06 14.93 2.60
CA ASN A 156 -68.52 16.17 2.03
C ASN A 156 -67.54 15.94 0.85
N GLU A 157 -67.90 15.06 -0.08
CA GLU A 157 -67.99 15.54 -1.46
C GLU A 157 -69.08 16.64 -1.49
N VAL A 158 -68.84 17.74 -2.22
CA VAL A 158 -69.71 18.94 -2.36
C VAL A 158 -69.45 20.05 -1.32
N ILE A 159 -68.34 20.79 -1.50
CA ILE A 159 -68.28 22.24 -1.88
C ILE A 159 -66.88 22.51 -2.45
#